data_AF-A0A1V2DQX6-F1
#
_entry.id   AF-A0A1V2DQX6-F1
#
_cell.length_a   1.000
_cell.length_b   1.000
_cell.length_c   1.000
_cell.angle_alpha   90.00
_cell.angle_beta   90.00
_cell.angle_gamma   90.00
#
_symmetry.space_group_name_H-M   'P 1'
#
loop_
_entity.id
_entity.type
_entity.pdbx_description
1 polymer ?
#
loop_
_entity_poly.entity_id
_entity_poly.type
_entity_poly.pdbx_seq_one_letter_code
_entity_poly.pdbx_strand_id
1 'polypeptide(L)'
;MASTLGWTIDDWRAAYRDGARPDDLIGDLLSRLETDDAAWISRLGDAGLAAALEVLAERLHAVGGDLEQLPLYGVPCAVKDNIDARGFDTTAACPAFAYTPERDATVVARLRAAGAVVIGKTNLDQFATGLVGTRSPYGAVPNAFDPAVISGGSSSGSASVVARGWVPFALGTDTAGSGRVPAGLNNLVGLKPTRGRFSLAGVVPACRSLDCVSVFALTVADAASVADLLTGFDAGDAYSRPAPQALAMAAPAIRRPGPVRRIGIPEHPDFFGDQQAEAAWHTALGQWRQQNVALTCLDFTPMLELAALLYDGPWLAERHAAVGGFLNEHGDQVNPVVRGIVEGAVRFSATDAFQAEYRRQALVRRIDTLLAEVDALMVPTAPTAPTLDAVNADPVRLNSQLGTYTNFVNLADFCALAVPAGFRDDGLPFGVTLISGAWKDPELQALASQWLNAHPTPLGACGRERPAEPVSHRLAVPSVEVAVVGAHLSGMPLNHQLQDRHAILRAQTTTSPHYRLYALPDTTPPKPGLRRVRHGGAEIVVEVWQMAASEFGTFVDLIPPPLGIGNVELADGRWVNGFICEGYGLDGARDVTEFGGWRAFITALKSGKA
;
A
#
# COMPACT_ATOMS: atom_id res chain seq x y z
N MET A 1 -22.09 5.30 -26.35
CA MET A 1 -21.73 4.36 -25.28
C MET A 1 -21.54 5.15 -23.99
N ALA A 2 -21.76 4.55 -22.82
CA ALA A 2 -21.39 5.20 -21.56
C ALA A 2 -19.87 5.46 -21.57
N SER A 3 -19.44 6.64 -21.13
CA SER A 3 -18.00 6.92 -21.07
C SER A 3 -17.34 6.00 -20.04
N THR A 4 -16.27 5.30 -20.43
CA THR A 4 -15.47 4.46 -19.53
C THR A 4 -14.46 5.26 -18.71
N LEU A 5 -14.40 6.59 -18.91
CA LEU A 5 -13.47 7.46 -18.19
C LEU A 5 -13.77 7.46 -16.69
N GLY A 6 -12.72 7.21 -15.91
CA GLY A 6 -12.77 7.18 -14.45
C GLY A 6 -13.43 5.92 -13.89
N TRP A 7 -13.64 4.88 -14.70
CA TRP A 7 -14.10 3.57 -14.21
C TRP A 7 -13.06 2.94 -13.28
N THR A 8 -13.53 2.40 -12.15
CA THR A 8 -12.74 1.55 -11.24
C THR A 8 -12.63 0.13 -11.80
N ILE A 9 -11.79 -0.72 -11.20
CA ILE A 9 -11.73 -2.14 -11.57
C ILE A 9 -13.13 -2.80 -11.45
N ASP A 10 -13.86 -2.48 -10.39
CA ASP A 10 -15.21 -3.01 -10.17
C ASP A 10 -16.23 -2.53 -11.21
N ASP A 11 -16.15 -1.29 -11.69
CA ASP A 11 -16.99 -0.78 -12.78
C ASP A 11 -16.78 -1.62 -14.06
N TRP A 12 -15.52 -1.89 -14.43
CA TRP A 12 -15.18 -2.74 -15.58
C TRP A 12 -15.69 -4.18 -15.39
N ARG A 13 -15.47 -4.78 -14.21
CA ARG A 13 -15.97 -6.13 -13.89
C ARG A 13 -17.49 -6.22 -13.91
N ALA A 14 -18.19 -5.19 -13.46
CA ALA A 14 -19.64 -5.12 -13.52
C ALA A 14 -20.12 -5.11 -14.98
N ALA A 15 -19.55 -4.24 -15.81
CA ALA A 15 -19.92 -4.15 -17.23
C ALA A 15 -19.77 -5.49 -17.97
N TYR A 16 -18.68 -6.22 -17.73
CA TYR A 16 -18.46 -7.53 -18.37
C TYR A 16 -19.40 -8.62 -17.84
N ARG A 17 -19.74 -8.62 -16.54
CA ARG A 17 -20.77 -9.52 -15.98
C ARG A 17 -22.15 -9.23 -16.58
N ASP A 18 -22.43 -7.97 -16.91
CA ASP A 18 -23.67 -7.53 -17.54
C ASP A 18 -23.68 -7.72 -19.08
N GLY A 19 -22.63 -8.33 -19.64
CA GLY A 19 -22.56 -8.74 -21.04
C GLY A 19 -21.88 -7.77 -22.00
N ALA A 20 -21.24 -6.69 -21.51
CA ALA A 20 -20.35 -5.89 -22.34
C ALA A 20 -19.16 -6.73 -22.83
N ARG A 21 -18.55 -6.33 -23.95
CA ARG A 21 -17.40 -7.06 -24.51
C ARG A 21 -16.12 -6.22 -24.45
N PRO A 22 -14.96 -6.84 -24.17
CA PRO A 22 -13.69 -6.12 -24.13
C PRO A 22 -13.31 -5.41 -25.44
N ASP A 23 -13.66 -5.96 -26.61
CA ASP A 23 -13.38 -5.33 -27.91
C ASP A 23 -14.14 -4.02 -28.09
N ASP A 24 -15.41 -3.97 -27.70
CA ASP A 24 -16.23 -2.75 -27.80
C ASP A 24 -15.70 -1.66 -26.87
N LEU A 25 -15.48 -1.99 -25.59
CA LEU A 25 -15.10 -0.99 -24.58
C LEU A 25 -13.65 -0.52 -24.74
N ILE A 26 -12.70 -1.43 -24.94
CA ILE A 26 -11.28 -1.06 -25.11
C ILE A 26 -11.05 -0.43 -26.48
N GLY A 27 -11.74 -0.90 -27.53
CA GLY A 27 -11.67 -0.28 -28.86
C GLY A 27 -12.16 1.18 -28.84
N ASP A 28 -13.31 1.44 -28.22
CA ASP A 28 -13.84 2.80 -28.04
C ASP A 28 -12.91 3.67 -27.20
N LEU A 29 -12.31 3.12 -26.13
CA LEU A 29 -11.30 3.82 -25.33
C LEU A 29 -10.07 4.23 -26.16
N LEU A 30 -9.47 3.28 -26.90
CA LEU A 30 -8.28 3.52 -27.72
C LEU A 30 -8.55 4.54 -28.82
N SER A 31 -9.73 4.51 -29.45
CA SER A 31 -10.11 5.45 -30.51
C SER A 31 -10.18 6.91 -30.05
N ARG A 32 -10.34 7.14 -28.74
CA ARG A 32 -10.42 8.47 -28.12
C ARG A 32 -9.09 9.00 -27.61
N LEU A 33 -8.03 8.19 -27.59
CA LEU A 33 -6.71 8.64 -27.15
C LEU A 33 -6.08 9.55 -28.21
N GLU A 34 -5.75 10.78 -27.81
CA GLU A 34 -5.03 11.73 -28.66
C GLU A 34 -3.65 11.20 -29.05
N THR A 35 -3.23 11.45 -30.29
CA THR A 35 -1.95 10.95 -30.82
C THR A 35 -0.74 11.60 -30.19
N ASP A 36 -0.88 12.86 -29.76
CA ASP A 36 0.22 13.73 -29.33
C ASP A 36 0.24 13.90 -27.80
N ASP A 37 -0.46 13.03 -27.07
CA ASP A 37 -0.49 13.05 -25.61
C ASP A 37 0.84 12.57 -25.02
N ALA A 38 1.60 13.51 -24.46
CA ALA A 38 2.90 13.27 -23.84
C ALA A 38 2.89 12.23 -22.72
N ALA A 39 1.73 11.84 -22.16
CA ALA A 39 1.65 10.79 -21.15
C ALA A 39 1.95 9.39 -21.71
N TRP A 40 1.83 9.18 -23.03
CA TRP A 40 2.09 7.90 -23.69
C TRP A 40 3.35 7.96 -24.55
N ILE A 41 4.23 6.95 -24.42
CA ILE A 41 5.34 6.74 -25.37
C ILE A 41 4.87 5.85 -26.51
N SER A 42 4.13 4.79 -26.20
CA SER A 42 3.55 3.90 -27.18
C SER A 42 2.19 3.38 -26.71
N ARG A 43 1.33 3.03 -27.66
CA ARG A 43 -0.05 2.61 -27.43
C ARG A 43 -0.36 1.38 -28.28
N LEU A 44 -1.32 0.60 -27.82
CA LEU A 44 -1.78 -0.57 -28.54
C LEU A 44 -2.52 -0.12 -29.81
N GLY A 45 -2.04 -0.54 -30.98
CA GLY A 45 -2.77 -0.38 -32.24
C GLY A 45 -3.78 -1.51 -32.46
N ASP A 46 -4.58 -1.42 -33.53
CA ASP A 46 -5.65 -2.39 -33.83
C ASP A 46 -5.17 -3.86 -33.86
N ALA A 47 -4.04 -4.12 -34.51
CA ALA A 47 -3.45 -5.46 -34.56
C ALA A 47 -2.99 -5.95 -33.17
N GLY A 48 -2.47 -5.04 -32.34
CA GLY A 48 -2.09 -5.34 -30.96
C GLY A 48 -3.30 -5.63 -30.08
N LEU A 49 -4.41 -4.89 -30.28
CA LEU A 49 -5.67 -5.13 -29.58
C LEU A 49 -6.22 -6.51 -29.94
N ALA A 50 -6.30 -6.84 -31.23
CA ALA A 50 -6.74 -8.15 -31.68
C ALA A 50 -5.94 -9.29 -31.02
N ALA A 51 -4.60 -9.20 -31.04
CA ALA A 51 -3.74 -10.20 -30.40
C ALA A 51 -3.93 -10.27 -28.86
N ALA A 52 -4.11 -9.12 -28.19
CA ALA A 52 -4.37 -9.10 -26.75
C ALA A 52 -5.72 -9.75 -26.40
N LEU A 53 -6.74 -9.54 -27.23
CA LEU A 53 -8.07 -10.11 -27.05
C LEU A 53 -8.11 -11.61 -27.34
N GLU A 54 -7.33 -12.10 -28.31
CA GLU A 54 -7.15 -13.54 -28.54
C GLU A 54 -6.58 -14.23 -27.30
N VAL A 55 -5.50 -13.67 -26.72
CA VAL A 55 -4.92 -14.18 -25.48
C VAL A 55 -5.92 -14.13 -24.32
N LEU A 56 -6.71 -13.07 -24.22
CA LEU A 56 -7.74 -12.94 -23.18
C LEU A 56 -8.84 -13.99 -23.34
N ALA A 57 -9.27 -14.28 -24.58
CA ALA A 57 -10.25 -15.32 -24.88
C ALA A 57 -9.72 -16.72 -24.55
N GLU A 58 -8.46 -17.02 -24.87
CA GLU A 58 -7.79 -18.26 -24.48
C GLU A 58 -7.76 -18.45 -22.96
N ARG A 59 -7.47 -17.37 -22.21
CA ARG A 59 -7.47 -17.39 -20.74
C ARG A 59 -8.86 -17.66 -20.18
N LEU A 60 -9.88 -17.00 -20.71
CA LEU A 60 -11.27 -17.26 -20.30
C LEU A 60 -11.68 -18.70 -20.58
N HIS A 61 -11.30 -19.23 -21.74
CA HIS A 61 -11.56 -20.63 -22.08
C HIS A 61 -10.86 -21.60 -21.12
N ALA A 62 -9.61 -21.31 -20.74
CA ALA A 62 -8.83 -22.15 -19.81
C ALA A 62 -9.45 -22.24 -18.41
N VAL A 63 -10.20 -21.22 -17.97
CA VAL A 63 -10.95 -21.23 -16.70
C VAL A 63 -12.42 -21.61 -16.88
N GLY A 64 -12.80 -22.15 -18.04
CA GLY A 64 -14.17 -22.63 -18.31
C GLY A 64 -15.22 -21.54 -18.41
N GLY A 65 -14.84 -20.31 -18.75
CA GLY A 65 -15.76 -19.16 -18.79
C GLY A 65 -16.00 -18.49 -17.44
N ASP A 66 -15.33 -18.92 -16.37
CA ASP A 66 -15.49 -18.36 -15.03
C ASP A 66 -14.70 -17.05 -14.86
N LEU A 67 -15.41 -15.92 -14.95
CA LEU A 67 -14.83 -14.59 -14.79
C LEU A 67 -14.27 -14.34 -13.38
N GLU A 68 -14.73 -15.04 -12.34
CA GLU A 68 -14.23 -14.83 -10.97
C GLU A 68 -12.79 -15.35 -10.80
N GLN A 69 -12.33 -16.25 -11.67
CA GLN A 69 -10.93 -16.69 -11.71
C GLN A 69 -10.00 -15.72 -12.46
N LEU A 70 -10.55 -14.70 -13.12
CA LEU A 70 -9.83 -13.66 -13.85
C LEU A 70 -10.20 -12.28 -13.26
N PRO A 71 -9.65 -11.91 -12.10
CA PRO A 71 -10.08 -10.71 -11.37
C PRO A 71 -9.83 -9.39 -12.12
N LEU A 72 -9.04 -9.40 -13.20
CA LEU A 72 -8.81 -8.27 -14.09
C LEU A 72 -9.29 -8.53 -15.52
N TYR A 73 -10.22 -9.47 -15.75
CA TYR A 73 -10.70 -9.82 -17.09
C TYR A 73 -11.09 -8.57 -17.90
N GLY A 74 -10.36 -8.33 -19.00
CA GLY A 74 -10.63 -7.20 -19.91
C GLY A 74 -10.39 -5.82 -19.30
N VAL A 75 -9.80 -5.71 -18.12
CA VAL A 75 -9.52 -4.41 -17.49
C VAL A 75 -8.31 -3.77 -18.19
N PRO A 76 -8.44 -2.57 -18.78
CA PRO A 76 -7.31 -1.91 -19.41
C PRO A 76 -6.35 -1.34 -18.36
N CYS A 77 -5.05 -1.47 -18.60
CA CYS A 77 -4.03 -0.90 -17.73
C CYS A 77 -2.87 -0.31 -18.52
N ALA A 78 -2.11 0.57 -17.86
CA ALA A 78 -0.94 1.20 -18.43
C ALA A 78 0.32 0.79 -17.65
N VAL A 79 1.46 0.72 -18.34
CA VAL A 79 2.72 0.27 -17.74
C VAL A 79 3.82 1.27 -18.06
N LYS A 80 4.53 1.78 -17.04
CA LYS A 80 5.66 2.68 -17.23
C LYS A 80 6.69 2.10 -18.19
N ASP A 81 7.20 2.91 -19.10
CA ASP A 81 8.10 2.47 -20.17
C ASP A 81 9.54 2.14 -19.73
N ASN A 82 9.73 1.77 -18.47
CA ASN A 82 10.92 1.08 -17.97
C ASN A 82 10.61 -0.34 -17.48
N ILE A 83 9.38 -0.82 -17.70
CA ILE A 83 8.91 -2.16 -17.37
C ILE A 83 8.56 -2.88 -18.68
N ASP A 84 9.11 -4.07 -18.87
CA ASP A 84 8.91 -4.88 -20.06
C ASP A 84 7.47 -5.36 -20.19
N ALA A 85 6.89 -5.14 -21.36
CA ALA A 85 5.61 -5.68 -21.76
C ALA A 85 5.73 -6.17 -23.21
N ARG A 86 5.58 -7.48 -23.43
CA ARG A 86 5.68 -8.08 -24.75
C ARG A 86 4.63 -7.46 -25.68
N GLY A 87 5.05 -7.14 -26.90
CA GLY A 87 4.23 -6.42 -27.89
C GLY A 87 4.45 -4.90 -27.92
N PHE A 88 5.33 -4.38 -27.06
CA PHE A 88 5.77 -3.00 -27.05
C PHE A 88 7.28 -2.93 -26.90
N ASP A 89 7.92 -1.90 -27.44
CA ASP A 89 9.30 -1.59 -27.07
C ASP A 89 9.38 -1.07 -25.63
N THR A 90 10.54 -1.24 -25.00
CA THR A 90 10.92 -0.60 -23.74
C THR A 90 12.00 0.43 -24.06
N THR A 91 11.78 1.71 -23.74
CA THR A 91 12.72 2.79 -24.10
C THR A 91 13.33 3.49 -22.89
N ALA A 92 12.75 3.34 -21.69
CA ALA A 92 13.10 4.14 -20.51
C ALA A 92 13.13 5.65 -20.77
N ALA A 93 12.23 6.12 -21.65
CA ALA A 93 12.18 7.47 -22.21
C ALA A 93 13.47 7.91 -22.93
N CYS A 94 14.21 6.97 -23.52
CA CYS A 94 15.37 7.24 -24.37
C CYS A 94 15.18 6.49 -25.71
N PRO A 95 14.85 7.18 -26.81
CA PRO A 95 14.65 6.55 -28.11
C PRO A 95 15.83 5.66 -28.55
N ALA A 96 17.06 6.09 -28.27
CA ALA A 96 18.28 5.36 -28.61
C ALA A 96 18.52 4.11 -27.75
N PHE A 97 17.85 3.99 -26.59
CA PHE A 97 17.92 2.82 -25.71
C PHE A 97 16.86 1.77 -26.04
N ALA A 98 15.95 2.05 -27.00
CA ALA A 98 14.80 1.21 -27.29
C ALA A 98 15.19 -0.24 -27.64
N TYR A 99 14.49 -1.19 -27.03
CA TYR A 99 14.56 -2.60 -27.39
C TYR A 99 13.19 -3.26 -27.29
N THR A 100 12.96 -4.33 -28.06
CA THR A 100 11.75 -5.14 -27.98
C THR A 100 11.97 -6.30 -26.99
N PRO A 101 11.29 -6.34 -25.84
CA PRO A 101 11.42 -7.43 -24.88
C PRO A 101 10.79 -8.73 -25.41
N GLU A 102 11.52 -9.84 -25.31
CA GLU A 102 11.03 -11.17 -25.70
C GLU A 102 9.96 -11.72 -24.75
N ARG A 103 9.94 -11.24 -23.50
CA ARG A 103 9.04 -11.67 -22.43
C ARG A 103 8.50 -10.47 -21.67
N ASP A 104 7.30 -10.63 -21.11
CA ASP A 104 6.77 -9.69 -20.12
C ASP A 104 7.67 -9.66 -18.86
N ALA A 105 7.76 -8.51 -18.21
CA ALA A 105 8.21 -8.43 -16.83
C ALA A 105 7.34 -9.33 -15.94
N THR A 106 7.89 -9.90 -14.85
CA THR A 106 7.14 -10.81 -13.96
C THR A 106 5.84 -10.17 -13.47
N VAL A 107 5.87 -8.87 -13.16
CA VAL A 107 4.69 -8.10 -12.75
C VAL A 107 3.63 -7.98 -13.86
N VAL A 108 4.05 -7.75 -15.11
CA VAL A 108 3.13 -7.67 -16.26
C VAL A 108 2.55 -9.04 -16.60
N ALA A 109 3.36 -10.09 -16.53
CA ALA A 109 2.90 -11.47 -16.73
C ALA A 109 1.81 -11.85 -15.71
N ARG A 110 1.96 -11.46 -14.44
CA ARG A 110 0.94 -11.67 -13.39
C ARG A 110 -0.37 -10.92 -13.70
N LEU A 111 -0.30 -9.67 -14.16
CA LEU A 111 -1.49 -8.91 -14.56
C LEU A 111 -2.22 -9.55 -15.74
N ARG A 112 -1.48 -9.94 -16.79
CA ARG A 112 -2.06 -10.62 -17.96
C ARG A 112 -2.65 -11.97 -17.60
N ALA A 113 -2.03 -12.72 -16.69
CA ALA A 113 -2.57 -13.98 -16.19
C ALA A 113 -3.90 -13.78 -15.44
N ALA A 114 -4.08 -12.63 -14.78
CA ALA A 114 -5.33 -12.24 -14.14
C ALA A 114 -6.38 -11.66 -15.12
N GLY A 115 -6.05 -11.54 -16.42
CA GLY A 115 -6.96 -11.08 -17.47
C GLY A 115 -6.81 -9.60 -17.88
N ALA A 116 -5.84 -8.87 -17.33
CA ALA A 116 -5.64 -7.46 -17.67
C ALA A 116 -5.12 -7.27 -19.11
N VAL A 117 -5.50 -6.15 -19.73
CA VAL A 117 -5.05 -5.75 -21.07
C VAL A 117 -4.15 -4.52 -20.96
N VAL A 118 -2.85 -4.69 -21.27
CA VAL A 118 -1.92 -3.56 -21.33
C VAL A 118 -2.20 -2.76 -22.60
N ILE A 119 -2.66 -1.51 -22.45
CA ILE A 119 -3.05 -0.66 -23.59
C ILE A 119 -1.94 0.29 -24.05
N GLY A 120 -0.85 0.42 -23.30
CA GLY A 120 0.27 1.27 -23.71
C GLY A 120 1.40 1.37 -22.69
N LYS A 121 2.53 1.92 -23.16
CA LYS A 121 3.69 2.26 -22.36
C LYS A 121 3.67 3.75 -22.03
N THR A 122 3.71 4.08 -20.74
CA THR A 122 3.58 5.47 -20.28
C THR A 122 4.93 6.16 -20.16
N ASN A 123 4.92 7.47 -20.40
CA ASN A 123 6.09 8.33 -20.35
C ASN A 123 6.66 8.46 -18.92
N LEU A 124 7.93 8.81 -18.82
CA LEU A 124 8.69 8.93 -17.59
C LEU A 124 9.82 9.95 -17.70
N ASP A 125 10.31 10.46 -16.56
CA ASP A 125 11.66 11.05 -16.54
C ASP A 125 12.68 9.99 -16.96
N GLN A 126 13.57 10.34 -17.90
CA GLN A 126 14.47 9.40 -18.55
C GLN A 126 15.30 8.57 -17.56
N PHE A 127 15.38 7.26 -17.79
CA PHE A 127 15.98 6.27 -16.90
C PHE A 127 15.46 6.35 -15.45
N ALA A 128 14.19 6.71 -15.29
CA ALA A 128 13.52 6.92 -14.00
C ALA A 128 14.26 7.91 -13.07
N THR A 129 14.98 8.88 -13.64
CA THR A 129 15.83 9.82 -12.89
C THR A 129 15.18 11.19 -12.77
N GLY A 130 14.23 11.31 -11.85
CA GLY A 130 13.56 12.58 -11.53
C GLY A 130 12.30 12.40 -10.71
N LEU A 131 11.82 13.52 -10.17
CA LEU A 131 10.55 13.66 -9.47
C LEU A 131 9.64 14.69 -10.15
N VAL A 132 9.94 15.09 -11.39
CA VAL A 132 9.31 16.24 -12.07
C VAL A 132 8.45 15.88 -13.27
N GLY A 133 8.78 14.81 -14.00
CA GLY A 133 8.03 14.41 -15.21
C GLY A 133 8.34 15.23 -16.46
N THR A 134 9.39 16.06 -16.43
CA THR A 134 9.80 16.97 -17.52
C THR A 134 11.05 16.50 -18.28
N ARG A 135 11.76 15.49 -17.76
CA ARG A 135 13.06 15.05 -18.29
C ARG A 135 12.90 13.94 -19.32
N SER A 136 12.01 14.14 -20.27
CA SER A 136 11.73 13.18 -21.35
C SER A 136 11.81 13.86 -22.71
N PRO A 137 12.51 13.26 -23.70
CA PRO A 137 12.47 13.73 -25.08
C PRO A 137 11.10 13.51 -25.74
N TYR A 138 10.22 12.69 -25.14
CA TYR A 138 8.83 12.50 -25.59
C TYR A 138 7.88 13.61 -25.11
N GLY A 139 8.42 14.65 -24.45
CA GLY A 139 7.66 15.78 -23.95
C GLY A 139 7.45 15.73 -22.43
N ALA A 140 7.29 16.91 -21.84
CA ALA A 140 6.94 17.04 -20.43
C ALA A 140 5.47 16.70 -20.22
N VAL A 141 5.18 15.90 -19.20
CA VAL A 141 3.80 15.52 -18.89
C VAL A 141 3.19 16.56 -17.94
N PRO A 142 2.12 17.27 -18.32
CA PRO A 142 1.46 18.24 -17.47
C PRO A 142 0.65 17.58 -16.34
N ASN A 143 0.40 18.34 -15.28
CA ASN A 143 -0.54 17.97 -14.23
C ASN A 143 -1.96 17.77 -14.79
N ALA A 144 -2.72 16.82 -14.23
CA ALA A 144 -4.07 16.53 -14.68
C ALA A 144 -5.11 17.63 -14.36
N PHE A 145 -4.81 18.53 -13.42
CA PHE A 145 -5.69 19.62 -12.99
C PHE A 145 -5.29 20.98 -13.55
N ASP A 146 -3.99 21.24 -13.71
CA ASP A 146 -3.47 22.48 -14.29
C ASP A 146 -2.30 22.19 -15.25
N PRO A 147 -2.46 22.39 -16.56
CA PRO A 147 -1.41 22.08 -17.51
C PRO A 147 -0.13 22.93 -17.39
N ALA A 148 -0.15 24.02 -16.62
CA ALA A 148 1.05 24.80 -16.32
C ALA A 148 1.92 24.17 -15.22
N VAL A 149 1.36 23.24 -14.44
CA VAL A 149 2.02 22.58 -13.30
C VAL A 149 2.59 21.24 -13.75
N ILE A 150 3.69 20.82 -13.13
CA ILE A 150 4.27 19.50 -13.39
C ILE A 150 3.30 18.38 -12.97
N SER A 151 3.31 17.26 -13.71
CA SER A 151 2.66 16.02 -13.24
C SER A 151 3.38 15.39 -12.04
N GLY A 152 4.66 15.72 -11.84
CA GLY A 152 5.54 14.94 -10.98
C GLY A 152 6.10 13.72 -11.71
N GLY A 153 7.20 13.19 -11.19
CA GLY A 153 7.94 12.11 -11.83
C GLY A 153 8.52 11.10 -10.84
N SER A 154 9.25 10.09 -11.30
CA SER A 154 9.51 9.81 -12.71
C SER A 154 8.36 9.07 -13.38
N SER A 155 7.35 8.57 -12.67
CA SER A 155 6.21 7.82 -13.26
C SER A 155 5.10 8.77 -13.76
N SER A 156 5.48 9.79 -14.53
CA SER A 156 4.64 10.91 -14.90
C SER A 156 3.44 10.51 -15.76
N GLY A 157 3.68 9.73 -16.82
CA GLY A 157 2.61 9.25 -17.70
C GLY A 157 1.64 8.34 -16.96
N SER A 158 2.13 7.41 -16.13
CA SER A 158 1.29 6.49 -15.33
C SER A 158 0.32 7.23 -14.41
N ALA A 159 0.78 8.29 -13.74
CA ALA A 159 -0.11 9.11 -12.92
C ALA A 159 -1.10 9.90 -13.77
N SER A 160 -0.65 10.53 -14.85
CA SER A 160 -1.52 11.33 -15.73
C SER A 160 -2.68 10.51 -16.32
N VAL A 161 -2.42 9.29 -16.80
CA VAL A 161 -3.45 8.47 -17.45
C VAL A 161 -4.49 7.93 -16.46
N VAL A 162 -4.07 7.62 -15.23
CA VAL A 162 -5.00 7.19 -14.15
C VAL A 162 -5.80 8.39 -13.66
N ALA A 163 -5.17 9.54 -13.43
CA ALA A 163 -5.84 10.73 -12.94
C ALA A 163 -6.92 11.25 -13.90
N ARG A 164 -6.67 11.18 -15.22
CA ARG A 164 -7.65 11.51 -16.25
C ARG A 164 -8.67 10.39 -16.51
N GLY A 165 -8.54 9.26 -15.83
CA GLY A 165 -9.50 8.16 -15.89
C GLY A 165 -9.42 7.29 -17.14
N TRP A 166 -8.34 7.36 -17.91
CA TRP A 166 -8.16 6.51 -19.10
C TRP A 166 -8.04 5.04 -18.72
N VAL A 167 -7.41 4.75 -17.59
CA VAL A 167 -7.30 3.40 -17.01
C VAL A 167 -7.53 3.45 -15.51
N PRO A 168 -8.15 2.42 -14.90
CA PRO A 168 -8.36 2.35 -13.45
C PRO A 168 -7.05 2.30 -12.65
N PHE A 169 -6.00 1.73 -13.25
CA PHE A 169 -4.69 1.62 -12.62
C PHE A 169 -3.54 1.61 -13.65
N ALA A 170 -2.36 1.98 -13.18
CA ALA A 170 -1.12 1.92 -13.94
C ALA A 170 0.07 1.49 -13.07
N LEU A 171 1.03 0.82 -13.68
CA LEU A 171 2.31 0.52 -13.03
C LEU A 171 3.27 1.69 -13.16
N GLY A 172 4.00 1.96 -12.09
CA GLY A 172 5.14 2.87 -12.04
C GLY A 172 6.36 2.18 -11.42
N THR A 173 7.39 2.98 -11.14
CA THR A 173 8.50 2.55 -10.27
C THR A 173 8.78 3.62 -9.22
N ASP A 174 9.32 3.21 -8.08
CA ASP A 174 9.68 4.09 -6.98
C ASP A 174 10.99 3.66 -6.29
N THR A 175 12.04 4.44 -6.54
CA THR A 175 13.29 4.42 -5.78
C THR A 175 13.26 5.45 -4.63
N ALA A 176 12.77 6.65 -4.94
CA ALA A 176 12.98 7.86 -4.16
C ALA A 176 11.75 8.79 -4.14
N GLY A 177 10.58 8.31 -4.55
CA GLY A 177 9.35 9.10 -4.60
C GLY A 177 8.56 8.96 -5.90
N SER A 178 9.10 8.24 -6.89
CA SER A 178 8.53 8.18 -8.23
C SER A 178 7.17 7.47 -8.37
N GLY A 179 6.72 6.78 -7.33
CA GLY A 179 5.37 6.22 -7.20
C GLY A 179 4.46 7.02 -6.26
N ARG A 180 4.99 8.08 -5.62
CA ARG A 180 4.34 8.86 -4.57
C ARG A 180 4.13 10.31 -4.97
N VAL A 181 5.18 11.03 -5.39
CA VAL A 181 5.10 12.44 -5.82
C VAL A 181 4.05 12.63 -6.92
N PRO A 182 4.03 11.82 -8.00
CA PRO A 182 3.00 11.97 -9.02
C PRO A 182 1.59 11.68 -8.49
N ALA A 183 1.44 10.79 -7.49
CA ALA A 183 0.12 10.49 -6.92
C ALA A 183 -0.42 11.68 -6.10
N GLY A 184 0.44 12.27 -5.25
CA GLY A 184 0.09 13.43 -4.44
C GLY A 184 -0.27 14.66 -5.28
N LEU A 185 0.41 14.84 -6.42
CA LEU A 185 0.14 15.96 -7.34
C LEU A 185 -1.05 15.73 -8.26
N ASN A 186 -1.61 14.52 -8.37
CA ASN A 186 -2.71 14.22 -9.30
C ASN A 186 -3.94 13.58 -8.63
N ASN A 187 -4.10 13.75 -7.31
CA ASN A 187 -5.27 13.24 -6.56
C ASN A 187 -5.47 11.71 -6.72
N LEU A 188 -4.39 10.95 -6.58
CA LEU A 188 -4.39 9.49 -6.73
C LEU A 188 -3.96 8.77 -5.47
N VAL A 189 -4.27 7.47 -5.43
CA VAL A 189 -3.61 6.51 -4.54
C VAL A 189 -2.31 6.04 -5.20
N GLY A 190 -1.18 6.22 -4.53
CA GLY A 190 0.15 5.78 -4.96
C GLY A 190 0.74 4.74 -4.01
N LEU A 191 0.68 3.47 -4.36
CA LEU A 191 1.19 2.36 -3.55
C LEU A 191 2.65 2.09 -3.89
N LYS A 192 3.53 2.32 -2.91
CA LYS A 192 4.95 1.92 -2.94
C LYS A 192 5.11 0.71 -2.03
N PRO A 193 5.24 -0.51 -2.59
CA PRO A 193 5.18 -1.73 -1.79
C PRO A 193 6.45 -1.90 -0.98
N THR A 194 6.40 -2.76 0.04
CA THR A 194 7.64 -3.27 0.66
C THR A 194 8.65 -3.73 -0.40
N ARG A 195 9.93 -3.33 -0.25
CA ARG A 195 10.97 -3.69 -1.21
C ARG A 195 11.07 -5.20 -1.37
N GLY A 196 11.17 -5.68 -2.61
CA GLY A 196 11.21 -7.11 -2.92
C GLY A 196 9.87 -7.84 -2.84
N ARG A 197 8.76 -7.17 -2.47
CA ARG A 197 7.42 -7.76 -2.51
C ARG A 197 6.97 -8.05 -3.95
N PHE A 198 7.28 -7.14 -4.87
CA PHE A 198 7.09 -7.32 -6.31
C PHE A 198 8.46 -7.59 -6.94
N SER A 199 8.48 -8.47 -7.94
CA SER A 199 9.69 -8.78 -8.71
C SER A 199 10.11 -7.58 -9.57
N LEU A 200 11.42 -7.37 -9.70
CA LEU A 200 12.05 -6.44 -10.62
C LEU A 200 12.52 -7.10 -11.93
N ALA A 201 12.26 -8.40 -12.12
CA ALA A 201 12.61 -9.08 -13.37
C ALA A 201 11.84 -8.48 -14.55
N GLY A 202 12.59 -8.02 -15.57
CA GLY A 202 12.05 -7.27 -16.71
C GLY A 202 11.82 -5.78 -16.44
N VAL A 203 12.47 -5.21 -15.43
CA VAL A 203 12.45 -3.76 -15.17
C VAL A 203 13.85 -3.20 -15.41
N VAL A 204 13.97 -2.16 -16.23
CA VAL A 204 15.23 -1.43 -16.44
C VAL A 204 15.60 -0.76 -15.11
N PRO A 205 16.73 -1.14 -14.47
CA PRO A 205 17.05 -0.71 -13.13
C PRO A 205 17.45 0.76 -13.09
N ALA A 206 17.04 1.45 -12.03
CA ALA A 206 17.44 2.80 -11.73
C ALA A 206 18.43 2.77 -10.54
N CYS A 207 18.02 2.26 -9.38
CA CYS A 207 18.91 1.89 -8.29
C CYS A 207 18.49 0.50 -7.81
N ARG A 208 19.07 -0.54 -8.37
CA ARG A 208 18.57 -1.92 -8.27
C ARG A 208 18.34 -2.36 -6.82
N SER A 209 19.20 -1.96 -5.89
CA SER A 209 19.06 -2.32 -4.47
C SER A 209 17.92 -1.62 -3.73
N LEU A 210 17.35 -0.57 -4.31
CA LEU A 210 16.31 0.27 -3.72
C LEU A 210 15.01 0.27 -4.51
N ASP A 211 15.03 -0.17 -5.77
CA ASP A 211 13.89 -0.07 -6.68
C ASP A 211 12.68 -0.89 -6.21
N CYS A 212 11.50 -0.37 -6.52
CA CYS A 212 10.23 -1.05 -6.37
C CYS A 212 9.37 -0.73 -7.59
N VAL A 213 8.67 -1.72 -8.13
CA VAL A 213 7.48 -1.44 -8.95
C VAL A 213 6.40 -0.85 -8.04
N SER A 214 5.71 0.20 -8.49
CA SER A 214 4.64 0.87 -7.75
C SER A 214 3.31 0.78 -8.52
N VAL A 215 2.21 1.07 -7.84
CA VAL A 215 0.87 1.08 -8.44
C VAL A 215 0.23 2.45 -8.23
N PHE A 216 -0.30 3.03 -9.30
CA PHE A 216 -1.23 4.15 -9.24
C PHE A 216 -2.64 3.63 -9.46
N ALA A 217 -3.59 4.06 -8.65
CA ALA A 217 -5.01 3.77 -8.84
C ALA A 217 -5.89 4.93 -8.37
N LEU A 218 -7.16 4.88 -8.78
CA LEU A 218 -8.17 5.83 -8.33
C LEU A 218 -8.60 5.55 -6.87
N THR A 219 -8.68 4.28 -6.47
CA THR A 219 -9.13 3.83 -5.14
C THR A 219 -8.06 3.01 -4.40
N VAL A 220 -8.20 2.92 -3.08
CA VAL A 220 -7.33 2.05 -2.26
C VAL A 220 -7.62 0.58 -2.57
N ALA A 221 -8.91 0.24 -2.78
CA ALA A 221 -9.33 -1.10 -3.18
C ALA A 221 -8.67 -1.58 -4.48
N ASP A 222 -8.61 -0.72 -5.51
CA ASP A 222 -7.99 -1.06 -6.79
C ASP A 222 -6.48 -1.24 -6.63
N ALA A 223 -5.81 -0.31 -5.92
CA ALA A 223 -4.38 -0.41 -5.63
C ALA A 223 -4.04 -1.69 -4.84
N ALA A 224 -4.85 -2.05 -3.84
CA ALA A 224 -4.67 -3.25 -3.03
C ALA A 224 -4.88 -4.54 -3.83
N SER A 225 -5.93 -4.59 -4.66
CA SER A 225 -6.23 -5.74 -5.51
C SER A 225 -5.11 -6.02 -6.51
N VAL A 226 -4.59 -4.96 -7.15
CA VAL A 226 -3.42 -5.06 -8.03
C VAL A 226 -2.19 -5.50 -7.24
N ALA A 227 -1.93 -4.91 -6.07
CA ALA A 227 -0.78 -5.28 -5.24
C ALA A 227 -0.80 -6.76 -4.82
N ASP A 228 -1.96 -7.31 -4.50
CA ASP A 228 -2.11 -8.74 -4.17
C ASP A 228 -1.75 -9.63 -5.36
N LEU A 229 -2.19 -9.28 -6.57
CA LEU A 229 -1.84 -10.00 -7.81
C LEU A 229 -0.35 -9.92 -8.16
N LEU A 230 0.29 -8.78 -7.87
CA LEU A 230 1.72 -8.58 -8.11
C LEU A 230 2.61 -9.23 -7.04
N THR A 231 2.07 -9.58 -5.88
CA THR A 231 2.83 -10.15 -4.77
C THR A 231 3.29 -11.57 -5.10
N GLY A 232 4.56 -11.86 -4.82
CA GLY A 232 5.06 -13.24 -4.86
C GLY A 232 6.56 -13.28 -5.09
N PHE A 233 7.24 -14.14 -4.32
CA PHE A 233 8.66 -14.38 -4.44
C PHE A 233 9.02 -14.82 -5.86
N ASP A 234 10.08 -14.23 -6.42
CA ASP A 234 10.63 -14.57 -7.71
C ASP A 234 12.09 -14.93 -7.54
N ALA A 235 12.41 -16.21 -7.67
CA ALA A 235 13.78 -16.71 -7.51
C ALA A 235 14.73 -16.17 -8.59
N GLY A 236 14.22 -15.63 -9.70
CA GLY A 236 15.00 -14.98 -10.75
C GLY A 236 15.41 -13.54 -10.44
N ASP A 237 14.83 -12.94 -9.40
CA ASP A 237 15.17 -11.58 -8.94
C ASP A 237 15.90 -11.61 -7.60
N ALA A 238 17.17 -11.20 -7.61
CA ALA A 238 18.05 -11.19 -6.44
C ALA A 238 17.56 -10.29 -5.28
N TYR A 239 16.67 -9.34 -5.54
CA TYR A 239 16.09 -8.47 -4.52
C TYR A 239 14.66 -8.86 -4.13
N SER A 240 14.09 -9.91 -4.73
CA SER A 240 12.80 -10.45 -4.33
C SER A 240 12.89 -11.06 -2.94
N ARG A 241 11.84 -10.85 -2.12
CA ARG A 241 11.75 -11.36 -0.75
C ARG A 241 10.44 -12.10 -0.56
N PRO A 242 10.43 -13.31 0.03
CA PRO A 242 9.20 -13.94 0.46
C PRO A 242 8.55 -13.11 1.58
N ALA A 243 7.21 -13.10 1.62
CA ALA A 243 6.49 -12.51 2.73
C ALA A 243 6.85 -13.24 4.04
N PRO A 244 7.09 -12.51 5.15
CA PRO A 244 7.49 -13.12 6.40
C PRO A 244 6.30 -13.85 7.04
N GLN A 245 6.58 -14.97 7.71
CA GLN A 245 5.59 -15.69 8.52
C GLN A 245 5.28 -14.97 9.85
N ALA A 246 6.16 -14.08 10.30
CA ALA A 246 6.01 -13.30 11.52
C ALA A 246 6.81 -11.99 11.44
N LEU A 247 6.33 -10.97 12.14
CA LEU A 247 7.06 -9.73 12.39
C LEU A 247 7.43 -9.68 13.88
N ALA A 248 8.65 -9.23 14.18
CA ALA A 248 9.17 -9.28 15.54
C ALA A 248 8.46 -8.29 16.47
N MET A 249 7.86 -8.79 17.55
CA MET A 249 7.22 -7.95 18.57
C MET A 249 8.22 -7.10 19.37
N ALA A 250 9.46 -7.56 19.51
CA ALA A 250 10.53 -6.79 20.17
C ALA A 250 11.12 -5.66 19.29
N ALA A 251 10.58 -5.44 18.09
CA ALA A 251 10.99 -4.34 17.21
C ALA A 251 10.38 -2.99 17.64
N PRO A 252 10.79 -1.84 17.06
CA PRO A 252 10.05 -0.58 17.17
C PRO A 252 8.59 -0.72 16.72
N ALA A 253 7.67 0.06 17.30
CA ALA A 253 6.24 -0.02 16.98
C ALA A 253 5.94 0.06 15.46
N ILE A 254 6.68 0.89 14.73
CA ILE A 254 6.53 1.03 13.27
C ILE A 254 6.81 -0.27 12.51
N ARG A 255 7.53 -1.23 13.10
CA ARG A 255 7.88 -2.53 12.51
C ARG A 255 7.06 -3.70 13.07
N ARG A 256 6.21 -3.48 14.07
CA ARG A 256 5.36 -4.52 14.68
C ARG A 256 4.08 -4.75 13.86
N PRO A 257 3.53 -5.97 13.87
CA PRO A 257 2.21 -6.23 13.29
C PRO A 257 1.12 -5.57 14.14
N GLY A 258 0.01 -5.18 13.50
CA GLY A 258 -1.14 -4.62 14.20
C GLY A 258 -1.54 -3.22 13.72
N PRO A 259 -2.69 -2.71 14.20
CA PRO A 259 -3.32 -1.52 13.65
C PRO A 259 -2.50 -0.27 13.96
N VAL A 260 -2.56 0.71 13.06
CA VAL A 260 -1.95 2.02 13.27
C VAL A 260 -2.79 2.84 14.26
N ARG A 261 -2.23 3.17 15.42
CA ARG A 261 -2.87 4.00 16.45
C ARG A 261 -2.11 5.30 16.71
N ARG A 262 -0.80 5.30 16.49
CA ARG A 262 0.08 6.48 16.62
C ARG A 262 0.81 6.75 15.32
N ILE A 263 0.72 7.98 14.84
CA ILE A 263 1.35 8.45 13.61
C ILE A 263 2.35 9.54 13.94
N GLY A 264 3.61 9.34 13.54
CA GLY A 264 4.64 10.36 13.59
C GLY A 264 4.50 11.37 12.45
N ILE A 265 4.58 12.67 12.75
CA ILE A 265 4.57 13.75 11.76
C ILE A 265 5.83 14.62 11.92
N PRO A 266 6.33 15.25 10.84
CA PRO A 266 7.43 16.21 10.98
C PRO A 266 7.00 17.39 11.87
N GLU A 267 7.82 17.74 12.85
CA GLU A 267 7.54 18.87 13.75
C GLU A 267 7.56 20.21 13.01
N HIS A 268 8.53 20.38 12.10
CA HIS A 268 8.72 21.58 11.28
C HIS A 268 8.91 21.19 9.80
N PRO A 269 7.82 20.85 9.09
CA PRO A 269 7.91 20.58 7.66
C PRO A 269 8.30 21.85 6.88
N ASP A 270 9.13 21.69 5.85
CA ASP A 270 9.57 22.77 4.97
C ASP A 270 8.78 22.70 3.66
N PHE A 271 8.04 23.77 3.37
CA PHE A 271 7.27 23.95 2.13
C PHE A 271 7.97 24.90 1.16
N PHE A 272 9.22 25.32 1.45
CA PHE A 272 10.04 26.17 0.58
C PHE A 272 9.34 27.47 0.13
N GLY A 273 8.46 28.02 0.97
CA GLY A 273 7.68 29.22 0.70
C GLY A 273 6.36 29.00 -0.04
N ASP A 274 5.97 27.76 -0.35
CA ASP A 274 4.65 27.43 -0.90
C ASP A 274 3.57 27.44 0.19
N GLN A 275 2.99 28.63 0.40
CA GLN A 275 1.95 28.85 1.42
C GLN A 275 0.68 28.03 1.19
N GLN A 276 0.39 27.66 -0.07
CA GLN A 276 -0.80 26.88 -0.41
C GLN A 276 -0.61 25.42 0.05
N ALA A 277 0.57 24.85 -0.18
CA ALA A 277 0.91 23.52 0.31
C ALA A 277 0.94 23.46 1.85
N GLU A 278 1.50 24.49 2.50
CA GLU A 278 1.53 24.60 3.95
C GLU A 278 0.11 24.71 4.56
N ALA A 279 -0.76 25.53 3.99
CA ALA A 279 -2.16 25.65 4.42
C ALA A 279 -2.94 24.33 4.25
N ALA A 280 -2.75 23.64 3.12
CA ALA A 280 -3.37 22.34 2.86
C ALA A 280 -2.88 21.27 3.86
N TRP A 281 -1.60 21.27 4.21
CA TRP A 281 -1.06 20.40 5.26
C TRP A 281 -1.70 20.65 6.62
N HIS A 282 -1.85 21.91 7.04
CA HIS A 282 -2.50 22.23 8.31
C HIS A 282 -3.97 21.82 8.34
N THR A 283 -4.68 21.97 7.22
CA THR A 283 -6.06 21.49 7.05
C THR A 283 -6.12 19.98 7.20
N ALA A 284 -5.25 19.24 6.51
CA ALA A 284 -5.15 17.79 6.63
C ALA A 284 -4.85 17.37 8.07
N LEU A 285 -3.91 18.01 8.77
CA LEU A 285 -3.63 17.73 10.18
C LEU A 285 -4.86 17.95 11.09
N GLY A 286 -5.65 19.00 10.83
CA GLY A 286 -6.90 19.24 11.55
C GLY A 286 -7.91 18.11 11.40
N GLN A 287 -8.04 17.59 10.18
CA GLN A 287 -8.91 16.46 9.84
C GLN A 287 -8.41 15.13 10.41
N TRP A 288 -7.10 14.87 10.35
CA TRP A 288 -6.48 13.67 10.92
C TRP A 288 -6.62 13.60 12.44
N ARG A 289 -6.59 14.74 13.14
CA ARG A 289 -6.83 14.80 14.60
C ARG A 289 -8.25 14.41 15.01
N GLN A 290 -9.20 14.39 14.08
CA GLN A 290 -10.59 13.95 14.32
C GLN A 290 -10.74 12.43 14.16
N GLN A 291 -9.71 11.75 13.67
CA GLN A 291 -9.68 10.30 13.53
C GLN A 291 -9.24 9.63 14.84
N ASN A 292 -9.49 8.33 14.97
CA ASN A 292 -9.05 7.54 16.13
C ASN A 292 -7.56 7.16 16.06
N VAL A 293 -6.70 8.15 15.74
CA VAL A 293 -5.25 8.03 15.71
C VAL A 293 -4.61 9.24 16.40
N ALA A 294 -3.58 8.99 17.20
CA ALA A 294 -2.81 10.05 17.84
C ALA A 294 -1.67 10.51 16.94
N LEU A 295 -1.53 11.83 16.77
CA LEU A 295 -0.41 12.43 16.03
C LEU A 295 0.71 12.81 17.01
N THR A 296 1.94 12.43 16.68
CA THR A 296 3.14 12.73 17.47
C THR A 296 4.13 13.51 16.60
N CYS A 297 4.49 14.73 17.02
CA CYS A 297 5.54 15.49 16.34
C CYS A 297 6.90 14.83 16.57
N LEU A 298 7.71 14.71 15.52
CA LEU A 298 9.04 14.11 15.56
C LEU A 298 10.07 15.01 14.89
N ASP A 299 11.29 14.98 15.40
CA ASP A 299 12.47 15.52 14.73
C ASP A 299 12.88 14.60 13.56
N PHE A 300 12.64 15.07 12.34
CA PHE A 300 12.94 14.32 11.12
C PHE A 300 14.41 14.39 10.69
N THR A 301 15.28 15.07 11.45
CA THR A 301 16.71 15.21 11.12
C THR A 301 17.38 13.88 10.74
N PRO A 302 17.21 12.75 11.48
CA PRO A 302 17.82 11.48 11.09
C PRO A 302 17.31 10.94 9.74
N MET A 303 16.03 11.16 9.41
CA MET A 303 15.46 10.78 8.12
C MET A 303 16.00 11.65 6.99
N LEU A 304 16.16 12.95 7.22
CA LEU A 304 16.73 13.88 6.25
C LEU A 304 18.22 13.58 5.99
N GLU A 305 18.99 13.26 7.04
CA GLU A 305 20.37 12.78 6.90
C GLU A 305 20.44 11.47 6.10
N LEU A 306 19.50 10.54 6.32
CA LEU A 306 19.41 9.29 5.55
C LEU A 306 19.04 9.57 4.09
N ALA A 307 18.09 10.47 3.85
CA ALA A 307 17.67 10.89 2.51
C ALA A 307 18.83 11.51 1.70
N ALA A 308 19.68 12.32 2.34
CA ALA A 308 20.82 12.97 1.69
C ALA A 308 21.80 11.95 1.10
N LEU A 309 22.00 10.79 1.77
CA LEU A 309 22.88 9.73 1.26
C LEU A 309 22.51 9.23 -0.13
N LEU A 310 21.24 9.32 -0.55
CA LEU A 310 20.79 8.81 -1.84
C LEU A 310 21.37 9.59 -3.03
N TYR A 311 21.47 10.91 -2.92
CA TYR A 311 21.89 11.80 -4.02
C TYR A 311 23.25 12.46 -3.77
N ASP A 312 23.59 12.74 -2.51
CA ASP A 312 24.92 13.25 -2.13
C ASP A 312 25.93 12.12 -1.91
N GLY A 313 25.45 10.87 -1.84
CA GLY A 313 26.25 9.69 -1.61
C GLY A 313 26.33 8.74 -2.81
N PRO A 314 26.95 7.57 -2.59
CA PRO A 314 27.39 6.65 -3.64
C PRO A 314 26.27 5.79 -4.25
N TRP A 315 25.02 5.87 -3.78
CA TRP A 315 23.89 5.17 -4.42
C TRP A 315 23.62 5.64 -5.86
N LEU A 316 24.07 6.84 -6.21
CA LEU A 316 24.11 7.32 -7.58
C LEU A 316 24.89 6.38 -8.52
N ALA A 317 25.87 5.65 -8.00
CA ALA A 317 26.63 4.65 -8.74
C ALA A 317 25.78 3.46 -9.21
N GLU A 318 24.63 3.17 -8.60
CA GLU A 318 23.73 2.13 -9.14
C GLU A 318 23.08 2.55 -10.46
N ARG A 319 22.78 3.85 -10.64
CA ARG A 319 22.30 4.37 -11.95
C ARG A 319 23.39 4.23 -12.99
N HIS A 320 24.62 4.61 -12.63
CA HIS A 320 25.76 4.45 -13.52
C HIS A 320 26.06 2.97 -13.81
N ALA A 321 25.89 2.06 -12.85
CA ALA A 321 26.04 0.63 -13.09
C ALA A 321 24.99 0.08 -14.07
N ALA A 322 23.77 0.65 -14.06
CA ALA A 322 22.69 0.26 -14.95
C ALA A 322 22.88 0.75 -16.39
N VAL A 323 23.28 2.02 -16.59
CA VAL A 323 23.27 2.66 -17.91
C VAL A 323 24.60 3.31 -18.32
N GLY A 324 25.64 3.28 -17.50
CA GLY A 324 26.91 3.98 -17.75
C GLY A 324 27.62 3.51 -19.03
N GLY A 325 27.56 2.22 -19.35
CA GLY A 325 28.06 1.69 -20.62
C GLY A 325 27.37 2.32 -21.84
N PHE A 326 26.04 2.45 -21.77
CA PHE A 326 25.25 3.12 -22.82
C PHE A 326 25.57 4.62 -22.91
N LEU A 327 25.73 5.31 -21.77
CA LEU A 327 26.07 6.74 -21.74
C LEU A 327 27.44 7.03 -22.39
N ASN A 328 28.41 6.11 -22.31
CA ASN A 328 29.71 6.29 -22.95
C ASN A 328 29.60 6.36 -24.49
N GLU A 329 28.65 5.66 -25.07
CA GLU A 329 28.48 5.56 -26.52
C GLU A 329 27.41 6.53 -27.06
N HIS A 330 26.38 6.83 -26.26
CA HIS A 330 25.17 7.55 -26.67
C HIS A 330 24.80 8.73 -25.76
N GLY A 331 25.75 9.23 -24.95
CA GLY A 331 25.47 10.27 -23.95
C GLY A 331 24.94 11.59 -24.54
N ASP A 332 25.18 11.89 -25.81
CA ASP A 332 24.61 13.05 -26.52
C ASP A 332 23.10 12.91 -26.82
N GLN A 333 22.56 11.69 -26.75
CA GLN A 333 21.14 11.37 -26.94
C GLN A 333 20.37 11.24 -25.62
N VAL A 334 21.04 11.51 -24.50
CA VAL A 334 20.48 11.48 -23.14
C VAL A 334 20.15 12.91 -22.71
N ASN A 335 19.04 13.09 -21.98
CA ASN A 335 18.67 14.36 -21.39
C ASN A 335 19.84 14.94 -20.57
N PRO A 336 20.30 16.18 -20.84
CA PRO A 336 21.54 16.70 -20.23
C PRO A 336 21.55 16.69 -18.70
N VAL A 337 20.40 16.90 -18.05
CA VAL A 337 20.29 16.87 -16.58
C VAL A 337 20.45 15.44 -16.07
N VAL A 338 19.76 14.47 -16.70
CA VAL A 338 19.88 13.04 -16.34
C VAL A 338 21.30 12.55 -16.56
N ARG A 339 21.89 12.87 -17.72
CA ARG A 339 23.28 12.56 -18.04
C ARG A 339 24.24 13.06 -16.96
N GLY A 340 24.18 14.36 -16.64
CA GLY A 340 25.07 14.97 -15.65
C GLY A 340 24.93 14.36 -14.25
N ILE A 341 23.71 13.97 -13.86
CA ILE A 341 23.47 13.22 -12.63
C ILE A 341 24.16 11.86 -12.68
N VAL A 342 23.94 11.05 -13.73
CA VAL A 342 24.50 9.69 -13.81
C VAL A 342 26.03 9.70 -13.96
N GLU A 343 26.58 10.57 -14.79
CA GLU A 343 28.04 10.73 -14.94
C GLU A 343 28.70 11.21 -13.63
N GLY A 344 27.99 12.00 -12.82
CA GLY A 344 28.44 12.44 -11.51
C GLY A 344 28.76 11.29 -10.53
N ALA A 345 28.28 10.07 -10.79
CA ALA A 345 28.54 8.90 -9.97
C ALA A 345 30.03 8.52 -9.88
N VAL A 346 30.82 8.79 -10.94
CA VAL A 346 32.22 8.32 -11.06
C VAL A 346 33.15 8.95 -10.03
N ARG A 347 32.70 10.01 -9.33
CA ARG A 347 33.46 10.65 -8.25
C ARG A 347 33.55 9.80 -6.98
N PHE A 348 32.69 8.78 -6.83
CA PHE A 348 32.64 7.94 -5.64
C PHE A 348 33.47 6.66 -5.81
N SER A 349 34.34 6.39 -4.84
CA SER A 349 35.11 5.15 -4.76
C SER A 349 34.32 4.02 -4.07
N ALA A 350 34.85 2.80 -4.14
CA ALA A 350 34.35 1.69 -3.34
C ALA A 350 34.41 1.99 -1.82
N THR A 351 35.43 2.73 -1.37
CA THR A 351 35.55 3.15 0.03
C THR A 351 34.39 4.06 0.43
N ASP A 352 34.02 5.02 -0.43
CA ASP A 352 32.88 5.91 -0.18
C ASP A 352 31.57 5.11 -0.12
N ALA A 353 31.41 4.12 -1.01
CA ALA A 353 30.28 3.18 -0.99
C ALA A 353 30.13 2.47 0.36
N PHE A 354 31.20 1.86 0.87
CA PHE A 354 31.16 1.17 2.16
C PHE A 354 30.97 2.14 3.34
N GLN A 355 31.60 3.31 3.34
CA GLN A 355 31.39 4.32 4.39
C GLN A 355 29.94 4.79 4.44
N ALA A 356 29.32 5.02 3.29
CA ALA A 356 27.92 5.42 3.21
C ALA A 356 26.98 4.30 3.68
N GLU A 357 27.26 3.04 3.36
CA GLU A 357 26.48 1.89 3.90
C GLU A 357 26.62 1.79 5.43
N TYR A 358 27.82 1.97 5.99
CA TYR A 358 27.99 2.02 7.45
C TYR A 358 27.19 3.16 8.09
N ARG A 359 27.20 4.34 7.45
CA ARG A 359 26.39 5.49 7.89
C ARG A 359 24.89 5.19 7.80
N ARG A 360 24.43 4.56 6.72
CA ARG A 360 23.04 4.14 6.54
C ARG A 360 22.58 3.24 7.67
N GLN A 361 23.36 2.22 8.03
CA GLN A 361 23.04 1.29 9.13
C GLN A 361 22.93 2.03 10.47
N ALA A 362 23.88 2.93 10.77
CA ALA A 362 23.84 3.74 11.99
C ALA A 362 22.59 4.65 12.05
N LEU A 363 22.23 5.27 10.92
CA LEU A 363 21.04 6.11 10.82
C LEU A 363 19.75 5.31 10.97
N VAL A 364 19.64 4.14 10.33
CA VAL A 364 18.46 3.27 10.47
C VAL A 364 18.26 2.86 11.93
N ARG A 365 19.33 2.53 12.66
CA ARG A 365 19.22 2.23 14.10
C ARG A 365 18.73 3.43 14.91
N ARG A 366 19.18 4.64 14.59
CA ARG A 366 18.75 5.88 15.26
C ARG A 366 17.29 6.20 14.94
N ILE A 367 16.87 6.02 13.69
CA ILE A 367 15.49 6.14 13.23
C ILE A 367 14.60 5.13 13.95
N ASP A 368 15.00 3.87 14.03
CA ASP A 368 14.26 2.82 14.73
C ASP A 368 14.02 3.18 16.22
N THR A 369 15.01 3.77 16.89
CA THR A 369 14.84 4.28 18.27
C THR A 369 13.85 5.45 18.33
N LEU A 370 13.95 6.41 17.41
CA LEU A 370 13.02 7.54 17.33
C LEU A 370 11.58 7.08 17.06
N LEU A 371 11.42 6.00 16.30
CA LEU A 371 10.13 5.43 15.90
C LEU A 371 9.65 4.29 16.81
N ALA A 372 10.23 4.15 18.00
CA ALA A 372 9.91 3.07 18.93
C ALA A 372 8.42 3.05 19.35
N GLU A 373 7.76 4.22 19.30
CA GLU A 373 6.42 4.43 19.84
C GLU A 373 5.36 4.80 18.78
N VAL A 374 5.74 4.99 17.52
CA VAL A 374 4.78 5.31 16.45
C VAL A 374 4.61 4.10 15.52
N ASP A 375 3.40 3.84 15.07
CA ASP A 375 3.08 2.67 14.23
C ASP A 375 3.24 2.96 12.73
N ALA A 376 3.22 4.25 12.36
CA ALA A 376 3.41 4.78 11.03
C ALA A 376 3.93 6.23 11.09
N LEU A 377 4.37 6.76 9.95
CA LEU A 377 4.61 8.18 9.72
C LEU A 377 3.57 8.73 8.74
N MET A 378 3.31 10.03 8.83
CA MET A 378 2.58 10.79 7.82
C MET A 378 3.39 12.04 7.48
N VAL A 379 3.61 12.24 6.18
CA VAL A 379 4.39 13.34 5.62
C VAL A 379 3.64 14.01 4.47
N PRO A 380 3.90 15.29 4.15
CA PRO A 380 3.51 15.86 2.86
C PRO A 380 4.11 14.99 1.74
N THR A 381 3.29 14.59 0.76
CA THR A 381 3.78 13.75 -0.35
C THR A 381 4.79 14.50 -1.21
N ALA A 382 4.50 15.77 -1.48
CA ALA A 382 5.40 16.75 -2.08
C ALA A 382 5.25 18.07 -1.30
N PRO A 383 6.34 18.78 -1.00
CA PRO A 383 6.29 20.05 -0.27
C PRO A 383 5.83 21.22 -1.15
N THR A 384 5.90 21.09 -2.48
CA THR A 384 5.52 22.15 -3.42
C THR A 384 4.89 21.55 -4.68
N ALA A 385 4.22 22.38 -5.47
CA ALA A 385 3.73 22.03 -6.81
C ALA A 385 4.27 23.04 -7.85
N PRO A 386 5.54 22.92 -8.28
CA PRO A 386 6.15 23.91 -9.16
C PRO A 386 5.57 23.86 -10.58
N THR A 387 5.63 24.99 -11.29
CA THR A 387 5.26 25.05 -12.71
C THR A 387 6.31 24.39 -13.59
N LEU A 388 5.90 23.98 -14.80
CA LEU A 388 6.82 23.48 -15.84
C LEU A 388 7.95 24.49 -16.11
N ASP A 389 7.61 25.77 -16.23
CA ASP A 389 8.57 26.85 -16.47
C ASP A 389 9.57 27.02 -15.31
N ALA A 390 9.09 26.94 -14.06
CA ALA A 390 9.96 27.02 -12.89
C ALA A 390 10.96 25.86 -12.86
N VAL A 391 10.50 24.63 -13.14
CA VAL A 391 11.38 23.45 -13.23
C VAL A 391 12.37 23.57 -14.39
N ASN A 392 11.97 24.10 -15.54
CA ASN A 392 12.90 24.32 -16.64
C ASN A 392 13.99 25.36 -16.30
N ALA A 393 13.64 26.39 -15.53
CA ALA A 393 14.59 27.40 -15.06
C ALA A 393 15.52 26.89 -13.94
N ASP A 394 15.06 25.96 -13.12
CA ASP A 394 15.83 25.39 -12.00
C ASP A 394 15.63 23.86 -11.86
N PRO A 395 16.18 23.08 -12.80
CA PRO A 395 15.83 21.68 -12.99
C PRO A 395 16.37 20.74 -11.90
N VAL A 396 17.35 21.20 -11.11
CA VAL A 396 18.00 20.37 -10.07
C VAL A 396 17.42 20.70 -8.70
N ARG A 397 17.37 21.97 -8.28
CA ARG A 397 16.95 22.32 -6.92
C ARG A 397 15.48 21.99 -6.68
N LEU A 398 14.59 22.34 -7.62
CA LEU A 398 13.15 22.06 -7.46
C LEU A 398 12.86 20.55 -7.45
N ASN A 399 13.59 19.77 -8.24
CA ASN A 399 13.52 18.31 -8.15
C ASN A 399 13.95 17.79 -6.76
N SER A 400 15.04 18.34 -6.20
CA SER A 400 15.53 17.92 -4.87
C SER A 400 14.54 18.27 -3.76
N GLN A 401 13.88 19.43 -3.85
CA GLN A 401 12.83 19.82 -2.90
C GLN A 401 11.68 18.81 -2.86
N LEU A 402 11.24 18.31 -4.03
CA LEU A 402 10.20 17.28 -4.12
C LEU A 402 10.59 15.96 -3.42
N GLY A 403 11.90 15.70 -3.26
CA GLY A 403 12.44 14.49 -2.63
C GLY A 403 12.52 14.51 -1.10
N THR A 404 12.23 15.65 -0.47
CA THR A 404 12.44 15.91 0.98
C THR A 404 11.85 14.81 1.86
N TYR A 405 10.63 14.35 1.56
CA TYR A 405 9.90 13.38 2.38
C TYR A 405 9.83 11.97 1.78
N THR A 406 10.52 11.72 0.68
CA THR A 406 10.39 10.45 -0.05
C THR A 406 11.67 9.63 -0.09
N ASN A 407 12.84 10.28 -0.09
CA ASN A 407 14.14 9.66 -0.37
C ASN A 407 14.60 8.64 0.70
N PHE A 408 14.21 8.80 1.96
CA PHE A 408 14.67 7.93 3.05
C PHE A 408 13.96 6.56 3.09
N VAL A 409 12.78 6.44 2.46
CA VAL A 409 11.85 5.31 2.67
C VAL A 409 12.48 3.97 2.27
N ASN A 410 13.05 3.87 1.07
CA ASN A 410 13.63 2.61 0.61
C ASN A 410 14.96 2.30 1.31
N LEU A 411 15.74 3.33 1.67
CA LEU A 411 16.97 3.19 2.46
C LEU A 411 16.69 2.66 3.87
N ALA A 412 15.53 2.97 4.45
CA ALA A 412 15.08 2.51 5.76
C ALA A 412 14.29 1.18 5.72
N ASP A 413 14.09 0.61 4.52
CA ASP A 413 13.27 -0.57 4.27
C ASP A 413 11.82 -0.40 4.77
N PHE A 414 11.20 0.71 4.39
CA PHE A 414 9.81 1.03 4.68
C PHE A 414 8.89 0.79 3.46
N CYS A 415 7.61 0.54 3.72
CA CYS A 415 6.53 0.62 2.74
C CYS A 415 5.83 1.99 2.83
N ALA A 416 5.14 2.39 1.77
CA ALA A 416 4.43 3.67 1.77
C ALA A 416 3.19 3.66 0.88
N LEU A 417 2.21 4.49 1.25
CA LEU A 417 0.96 4.71 0.52
C LEU A 417 0.68 6.21 0.47
N ALA A 418 0.86 6.81 -0.70
CA ALA A 418 0.43 8.18 -0.99
C ALA A 418 -1.08 8.19 -1.19
N VAL A 419 -1.78 9.10 -0.51
CA VAL A 419 -3.24 9.26 -0.61
C VAL A 419 -3.63 10.72 -0.74
N PRO A 420 -4.76 11.02 -1.40
CA PRO A 420 -5.33 12.36 -1.39
C PRO A 420 -5.62 12.86 0.02
N ALA A 421 -5.40 14.14 0.24
CA ALA A 421 -5.62 14.83 1.52
C ALA A 421 -6.30 16.19 1.33
N GLY A 422 -7.10 16.33 0.27
CA GLY A 422 -7.83 17.54 -0.08
C GLY A 422 -7.20 18.31 -1.23
N PHE A 423 -7.56 19.59 -1.32
CA PHE A 423 -7.12 20.52 -2.35
C PHE A 423 -6.58 21.79 -1.70
N ARG A 424 -5.63 22.41 -2.40
CA ARG A 424 -5.13 23.75 -2.13
C ARG A 424 -6.17 24.79 -2.55
N ASP A 425 -6.04 26.02 -2.06
CA ASP A 425 -6.93 27.13 -2.40
C ASP A 425 -6.86 27.53 -3.89
N ASP A 426 -5.79 27.16 -4.59
CA ASP A 426 -5.63 27.34 -6.05
C ASP A 426 -6.21 26.20 -6.89
N GLY A 427 -6.86 25.21 -6.27
CA GLY A 427 -7.52 24.11 -6.96
C GLY A 427 -6.61 22.93 -7.31
N LEU A 428 -5.31 23.00 -7.01
CA LEU A 428 -4.40 21.86 -7.15
C LEU A 428 -4.62 20.85 -6.01
N PRO A 429 -4.50 19.54 -6.26
CA PRO A 429 -4.63 18.55 -5.21
C PRO A 429 -3.45 18.59 -4.23
N PHE A 430 -3.73 18.23 -2.99
CA PHE A 430 -2.73 18.00 -1.94
C PHE A 430 -2.83 16.56 -1.46
N GLY A 431 -1.69 15.92 -1.21
CA GLY A 431 -1.63 14.54 -0.76
C GLY A 431 -0.68 14.34 0.39
N VAL A 432 -0.99 13.37 1.25
CA VAL A 432 -0.08 12.89 2.30
C VAL A 432 0.37 11.47 2.01
N THR A 433 1.60 11.14 2.39
CA THR A 433 2.11 9.77 2.29
C THR A 433 2.16 9.16 3.68
N LEU A 434 1.45 8.04 3.84
CA LEU A 434 1.54 7.17 5.01
C LEU A 434 2.73 6.22 4.81
N ILE A 435 3.59 6.06 5.82
CA ILE A 435 4.82 5.25 5.74
C ILE A 435 4.88 4.32 6.95
N SER A 436 5.24 3.05 6.76
CA SER A 436 5.40 2.11 7.86
C SER A 436 6.51 1.09 7.59
N GLY A 437 6.80 0.24 8.56
CA GLY A 437 7.81 -0.82 8.44
C GLY A 437 7.54 -1.74 7.25
N ALA A 438 8.59 -2.42 6.78
CA ALA A 438 8.44 -3.48 5.79
C ALA A 438 7.31 -4.47 6.19
N TRP A 439 6.53 -4.84 5.18
CA TRP A 439 5.38 -5.73 5.18
C TRP A 439 4.09 -5.18 5.77
N LYS A 440 4.09 -3.96 6.31
CA LYS A 440 2.89 -3.30 6.87
C LYS A 440 2.01 -2.59 5.84
N ASP A 441 2.16 -2.95 4.57
CA ASP A 441 1.35 -2.41 3.47
C ASP A 441 -0.17 -2.60 3.72
N PRO A 442 -0.67 -3.78 4.17
CA PRO A 442 -2.10 -3.96 4.44
C PRO A 442 -2.65 -3.03 5.53
N GLU A 443 -1.86 -2.77 6.57
CA GLU A 443 -2.23 -1.86 7.64
C GLU A 443 -2.31 -0.40 7.17
N LEU A 444 -1.41 0.01 6.27
CA LEU A 444 -1.49 1.33 5.62
C LEU A 444 -2.74 1.44 4.73
N GLN A 445 -3.08 0.39 3.98
CA GLN A 445 -4.29 0.35 3.15
C GLN A 445 -5.55 0.48 4.01
N ALA A 446 -5.62 -0.25 5.13
CA ALA A 446 -6.75 -0.16 6.07
C ALA A 446 -6.95 1.26 6.60
N LEU A 447 -5.86 1.93 7.00
CA LEU A 447 -5.88 3.30 7.49
C LEU A 447 -6.29 4.29 6.38
N ALA A 448 -5.76 4.11 5.17
CA ALA A 448 -6.10 4.94 4.02
C ALA A 448 -7.58 4.83 3.63
N SER A 449 -8.16 3.61 3.62
CA SER A 449 -9.59 3.42 3.38
C SER A 449 -10.44 4.14 4.43
N GLN A 450 -10.06 4.07 5.71
CA GLN A 450 -10.76 4.82 6.77
C GLN A 450 -10.69 6.33 6.55
N TRP A 451 -9.50 6.83 6.21
CA TRP A 451 -9.27 8.25 5.91
C TRP A 451 -10.15 8.74 4.75
N LEU A 452 -10.12 8.04 3.62
CA LEU A 452 -10.87 8.44 2.42
C LEU A 452 -12.38 8.25 2.56
N ASN A 453 -12.85 7.39 3.46
CA ASN A 453 -14.26 7.32 3.83
C ASN A 453 -14.70 8.51 4.70
N ALA A 454 -13.83 8.97 5.59
CA ALA A 454 -14.12 10.13 6.45
C ALA A 454 -13.97 11.47 5.70
N HIS A 455 -13.02 11.54 4.77
CA HIS A 455 -12.67 12.74 4.01
C HIS A 455 -12.50 12.41 2.52
N PRO A 456 -13.60 12.09 1.80
CA PRO A 456 -13.51 11.71 0.40
C PRO A 456 -13.08 12.89 -0.47
N THR A 457 -12.15 12.65 -1.38
CA THR A 457 -11.87 13.50 -2.55
C THR A 457 -12.47 12.87 -3.80
N PRO A 458 -12.78 13.65 -4.86
CA PRO A 458 -13.16 13.09 -6.17
C PRO A 458 -12.11 12.10 -6.72
N LEU A 459 -12.50 11.25 -7.67
CA LEU A 459 -11.57 10.35 -8.36
C LEU A 459 -10.74 11.13 -9.38
N GLY A 460 -9.44 11.30 -9.11
CA GLY A 460 -8.52 12.01 -10.00
C GLY A 460 -9.12 13.33 -10.50
N ALA A 461 -8.87 13.65 -11.77
CA ALA A 461 -9.50 14.72 -12.54
C ALA A 461 -10.64 14.19 -13.42
N CYS A 462 -11.39 13.19 -12.96
CA CYS A 462 -12.43 12.50 -13.75
C CYS A 462 -13.83 13.13 -13.62
N GLY A 463 -14.03 14.07 -12.70
CA GLY A 463 -15.36 14.62 -12.37
C GLY A 463 -16.31 13.61 -11.72
N ARG A 464 -15.78 12.50 -11.16
CA ARG A 464 -16.56 11.47 -10.46
C ARG A 464 -16.30 11.51 -8.97
N GLU A 465 -17.34 11.21 -8.19
CA GLU A 465 -17.20 11.00 -6.75
C GLU A 465 -16.48 9.68 -6.45
N ARG A 466 -15.74 9.65 -5.34
CA ARG A 466 -15.07 8.45 -4.84
C ARG A 466 -16.11 7.51 -4.22
N PRO A 467 -16.15 6.22 -4.62
CA PRO A 467 -16.98 5.23 -3.93
C PRO A 467 -16.44 4.97 -2.52
N ALA A 468 -17.30 4.46 -1.64
CA ALA A 468 -16.87 4.05 -0.31
C ALA A 468 -15.76 2.98 -0.40
N GLU A 469 -14.66 3.19 0.31
CA GLU A 469 -13.51 2.30 0.31
C GLU A 469 -13.78 1.14 1.28
N PRO A 470 -13.69 -0.13 0.85
CA PRO A 470 -13.73 -1.26 1.76
C PRO A 470 -12.53 -1.19 2.72
N VAL A 471 -12.80 -1.30 4.02
CA VAL A 471 -11.76 -1.33 5.05
C VAL A 471 -11.35 -2.78 5.28
N SER A 472 -10.17 -3.14 4.75
CA SER A 472 -9.56 -4.43 5.06
C SER A 472 -9.02 -4.43 6.48
N HIS A 473 -9.14 -5.57 7.15
CA HIS A 473 -8.55 -5.80 8.48
C HIS A 473 -7.52 -6.95 8.41
N ARG A 474 -6.94 -7.16 7.23
CA ARG A 474 -5.85 -8.11 7.02
C ARG A 474 -4.60 -7.59 7.72
N LEU A 475 -3.90 -8.47 8.43
CA LEU A 475 -2.57 -8.17 8.99
C LEU A 475 -1.48 -8.52 7.98
N ALA A 476 -0.32 -7.88 8.13
CA ALA A 476 0.92 -8.17 7.39
C ALA A 476 1.38 -9.65 7.46
N VAL A 477 0.92 -10.37 8.49
CA VAL A 477 1.32 -11.73 8.82
C VAL A 477 0.10 -12.62 9.00
N PRO A 478 0.25 -13.96 8.91
CA PRO A 478 -0.81 -14.89 9.27
C PRO A 478 -1.40 -14.56 10.65
N SER A 479 -2.71 -14.69 10.78
CA SER A 479 -3.46 -14.32 11.98
C SER A 479 -4.36 -15.44 12.47
N VAL A 480 -4.66 -15.44 13.78
CA VAL A 480 -5.60 -16.37 14.41
C VAL A 480 -6.76 -15.58 15.03
N GLU A 481 -7.98 -16.06 14.83
CA GLU A 481 -9.16 -15.59 15.56
C GLU A 481 -9.38 -16.40 16.84
N VAL A 482 -9.69 -15.70 17.94
CA VAL A 482 -9.94 -16.26 19.26
C VAL A 482 -11.21 -15.66 19.87
N ALA A 483 -12.19 -16.51 20.16
CA ALA A 483 -13.39 -16.15 20.91
C ALA A 483 -13.10 -16.10 22.42
N VAL A 484 -13.36 -14.95 23.02
CA VAL A 484 -13.26 -14.74 24.47
C VAL A 484 -14.64 -14.50 25.06
N VAL A 485 -14.88 -15.07 26.24
CA VAL A 485 -16.21 -15.12 26.87
C VAL A 485 -16.21 -14.57 28.31
N GLY A 486 -15.02 -14.27 28.85
CA GLY A 486 -14.82 -14.02 30.28
C GLY A 486 -14.01 -12.77 30.61
N ALA A 487 -13.01 -12.94 31.46
CA ALA A 487 -12.17 -11.85 31.97
C ALA A 487 -11.38 -11.10 30.87
N HIS A 488 -11.29 -11.67 29.67
CA HIS A 488 -10.64 -11.06 28.51
C HIS A 488 -11.57 -10.23 27.61
N LEU A 489 -12.88 -10.20 27.85
CA LEU A 489 -13.80 -9.30 27.13
C LEU A 489 -13.36 -7.83 27.28
N SER A 490 -13.64 -6.97 26.30
CA SER A 490 -13.29 -5.54 26.34
C SER A 490 -13.66 -4.88 27.68
N GLY A 491 -12.72 -4.16 28.31
CA GLY A 491 -12.95 -3.53 29.61
C GLY A 491 -13.04 -4.49 30.82
N MET A 492 -12.84 -5.80 30.63
CA MET A 492 -12.67 -6.76 31.73
C MET A 492 -11.19 -6.89 32.14
N PRO A 493 -10.89 -7.36 33.37
CA PRO A 493 -9.57 -7.22 33.99
C PRO A 493 -8.39 -7.80 33.21
N LEU A 494 -8.60 -8.85 32.41
CA LEU A 494 -7.55 -9.53 31.64
C LEU A 494 -7.53 -9.14 30.16
N ASN A 495 -8.34 -8.18 29.72
CA ASN A 495 -8.34 -7.74 28.32
C ASN A 495 -6.98 -7.16 27.89
N HIS A 496 -6.19 -6.60 28.82
CA HIS A 496 -4.83 -6.15 28.55
C HIS A 496 -3.96 -7.25 27.93
N GLN A 497 -4.16 -8.53 28.27
CA GLN A 497 -3.37 -9.63 27.70
C GLN A 497 -3.58 -9.82 26.18
N LEU A 498 -4.74 -9.42 25.65
CA LEU A 498 -4.99 -9.34 24.21
C LEU A 498 -4.40 -8.05 23.63
N GLN A 499 -4.57 -6.93 24.33
CA GLN A 499 -4.08 -5.61 23.90
C GLN A 499 -2.56 -5.52 23.81
N ASP A 500 -1.83 -6.14 24.75
CA ASP A 500 -0.37 -6.22 24.80
C ASP A 500 0.20 -7.00 23.60
N ARG A 501 -0.62 -7.86 22.99
CA ARG A 501 -0.33 -8.60 21.74
C ARG A 501 -0.91 -7.91 20.51
N HIS A 502 -1.36 -6.68 20.66
CA HIS A 502 -2.00 -5.87 19.61
C HIS A 502 -3.17 -6.57 18.91
N ALA A 503 -3.88 -7.44 19.63
CA ALA A 503 -5.06 -8.08 19.09
C ALA A 503 -6.15 -7.04 18.76
N ILE A 504 -6.92 -7.32 17.71
CA ILE A 504 -7.98 -6.47 17.20
C ILE A 504 -9.33 -7.13 17.47
N LEU A 505 -10.24 -6.41 18.12
CA LEU A 505 -11.63 -6.86 18.25
C LEU A 505 -12.29 -6.85 16.87
N ARG A 506 -12.76 -8.01 16.41
CA ARG A 506 -13.41 -8.19 15.09
C ARG A 506 -14.91 -8.09 15.17
N ALA A 507 -15.49 -8.71 16.19
CA ALA A 507 -16.93 -8.75 16.37
C ALA A 507 -17.29 -9.02 17.83
N GLN A 508 -18.44 -8.47 18.24
CA GLN A 508 -19.20 -8.98 19.38
C GLN A 508 -20.36 -9.81 18.80
N THR A 509 -20.47 -11.07 19.21
CA THR A 509 -21.47 -12.01 18.70
C THR A 509 -21.86 -13.00 19.82
N THR A 510 -22.54 -14.08 19.49
CA THR A 510 -22.83 -15.19 20.40
C THR A 510 -22.22 -16.50 19.90
N THR A 511 -22.07 -17.46 20.80
CA THR A 511 -21.91 -18.87 20.43
C THR A 511 -23.19 -19.37 19.75
N SER A 512 -23.10 -20.53 19.09
CA SER A 512 -24.29 -21.33 18.77
C SER A 512 -25.08 -21.68 20.04
N PRO A 513 -26.35 -22.14 19.97
CA PRO A 513 -27.17 -22.45 21.15
C PRO A 513 -26.75 -23.72 21.91
N HIS A 514 -25.52 -24.20 21.71
CA HIS A 514 -25.01 -25.46 22.25
C HIS A 514 -24.09 -25.27 23.47
N TYR A 515 -24.18 -24.15 24.18
CA TYR A 515 -23.23 -23.82 25.25
C TYR A 515 -23.91 -23.49 26.58
N ARG A 516 -23.23 -23.79 27.68
CA ARG A 516 -23.55 -23.31 29.04
C ARG A 516 -22.35 -22.56 29.62
N LEU A 517 -22.64 -21.58 30.45
CA LEU A 517 -21.63 -20.73 31.08
C LEU A 517 -21.66 -20.93 32.60
N TYR A 518 -20.49 -21.13 33.20
CA TYR A 518 -20.36 -21.37 34.63
C TYR A 518 -19.41 -20.35 35.25
N ALA A 519 -19.72 -19.82 36.42
CA ALA A 519 -18.79 -19.03 37.23
C ALA A 519 -17.93 -19.98 38.08
N LEU A 520 -16.62 -20.00 37.82
CA LEU A 520 -15.70 -20.94 38.45
C LEU A 520 -15.38 -20.51 39.89
N PRO A 521 -15.39 -21.45 40.87
CA PRO A 521 -15.01 -21.16 42.24
C PRO A 521 -13.52 -20.79 42.32
N ASP A 522 -13.16 -20.00 43.33
CA ASP A 522 -11.77 -19.71 43.72
C ASP A 522 -10.85 -19.13 42.62
N THR A 523 -11.44 -18.46 41.61
CA THR A 523 -10.67 -17.77 40.57
C THR A 523 -10.49 -16.28 40.88
N THR A 524 -9.24 -15.79 40.79
CA THR A 524 -8.92 -14.35 40.87
C THR A 524 -8.16 -13.90 39.62
N PRO A 525 -8.63 -12.88 38.88
CA PRO A 525 -9.99 -12.31 38.95
C PRO A 525 -11.06 -13.40 38.67
N PRO A 526 -12.35 -13.16 38.98
CA PRO A 526 -13.42 -14.09 38.65
C PRO A 526 -13.40 -14.47 37.17
N LYS A 527 -13.48 -15.77 36.87
CA LYS A 527 -13.43 -16.32 35.51
C LYS A 527 -14.62 -17.26 35.25
N PRO A 528 -15.17 -17.25 34.02
CA PRO A 528 -16.13 -18.25 33.61
C PRO A 528 -15.47 -19.48 32.97
N GLY A 529 -16.15 -20.62 33.06
CA GLY A 529 -15.92 -21.78 32.23
C GLY A 529 -17.03 -21.94 31.20
N LEU A 530 -16.67 -22.03 29.92
CA LEU A 530 -17.59 -22.30 28.83
C LEU A 530 -17.61 -23.80 28.52
N ARG A 531 -18.80 -24.40 28.46
CA ARG A 531 -18.99 -25.83 28.20
C ARG A 531 -19.96 -26.04 27.05
N ARG A 532 -19.55 -26.79 26.02
CA ARG A 532 -20.48 -27.28 25.00
C ARG A 532 -21.32 -28.43 25.55
N VAL A 533 -22.63 -28.42 25.30
CA VAL A 533 -23.59 -29.43 25.76
C VAL A 533 -24.45 -29.92 24.59
N ARG A 534 -24.93 -31.18 24.68
CA ARG A 534 -25.84 -31.75 23.67
C ARG A 534 -27.26 -31.19 23.78
N HIS A 535 -27.73 -30.92 25.00
CA HIS A 535 -29.08 -30.44 25.30
C HIS A 535 -29.03 -29.39 26.41
N GLY A 536 -30.01 -28.48 26.41
CA GLY A 536 -30.11 -27.43 27.42
C GLY A 536 -28.96 -26.42 27.38
N GLY A 537 -28.47 -26.12 26.18
CA GLY A 537 -27.55 -25.01 25.93
C GLY A 537 -28.32 -23.72 25.60
N ALA A 538 -27.58 -22.62 25.56
CA ALA A 538 -28.03 -21.31 25.14
C ALA A 538 -26.93 -20.63 24.31
N GLU A 539 -27.30 -19.54 23.66
CA GLU A 539 -26.34 -18.63 23.03
C GLU A 539 -25.65 -17.80 24.10
N ILE A 540 -24.31 -17.79 24.10
CA ILE A 540 -23.51 -17.03 25.06
C ILE A 540 -22.78 -15.91 24.35
N VAL A 541 -22.88 -14.69 24.86
CA VAL A 541 -22.17 -13.52 24.31
C VAL A 541 -20.65 -13.72 24.39
N VAL A 542 -19.99 -13.57 23.25
CA VAL A 542 -18.53 -13.63 23.08
C VAL A 542 -18.02 -12.43 22.30
N GLU A 543 -16.72 -12.15 22.44
CA GLU A 543 -15.98 -11.28 21.53
C GLU A 543 -14.97 -12.11 20.75
N VAL A 544 -14.93 -11.90 19.43
CA VAL A 544 -13.92 -12.52 18.56
C VAL A 544 -12.79 -11.53 18.35
N TRP A 545 -11.59 -11.91 18.78
CA TRP A 545 -10.37 -11.13 18.64
C TRP A 545 -9.42 -11.77 17.64
N GLN A 546 -8.76 -10.96 16.83
CA GLN A 546 -7.75 -11.39 15.86
C GLN A 546 -6.36 -10.96 16.33
N MET A 547 -5.38 -11.85 16.30
CA MET A 547 -3.97 -11.52 16.59
C MET A 547 -3.03 -12.20 15.60
N ALA A 548 -1.78 -11.74 15.52
CA ALA A 548 -0.75 -12.41 14.75
C ALA A 548 -0.57 -13.86 15.24
N ALA A 549 -0.46 -14.81 14.32
CA ALA A 549 -0.35 -16.23 14.65
C ALA A 549 0.90 -16.54 15.49
N SER A 550 1.97 -15.77 15.31
CA SER A 550 3.20 -15.86 16.13
C SER A 550 2.97 -15.55 17.62
N GLU A 551 1.94 -14.77 17.95
CA GLU A 551 1.61 -14.38 19.31
C GLU A 551 0.61 -15.31 19.99
N PHE A 552 -0.02 -16.20 19.24
CA PHE A 552 -1.05 -17.07 19.79
C PHE A 552 -0.49 -17.98 20.90
N GLY A 553 0.72 -18.52 20.73
CA GLY A 553 1.38 -19.33 21.76
C GLY A 553 1.67 -18.54 23.03
N THR A 554 2.12 -17.29 22.92
CA THR A 554 2.37 -16.44 24.09
C THR A 554 1.06 -16.08 24.79
N PHE A 555 -0.06 -15.97 24.08
CA PHE A 555 -1.38 -15.75 24.67
C PHE A 555 -1.87 -16.99 25.45
N VAL A 556 -1.74 -18.17 24.85
CA VAL A 556 -2.14 -19.44 25.46
C VAL A 556 -1.36 -19.74 26.75
N ASP A 557 -0.07 -19.40 26.80
CA ASP A 557 0.79 -19.56 27.99
C ASP A 557 0.27 -18.81 29.23
N LEU A 558 -0.54 -17.75 29.04
CA LEU A 558 -1.16 -16.98 30.12
C LEU A 558 -2.44 -17.62 30.69
N ILE A 559 -2.89 -18.75 30.14
CA ILE A 559 -4.17 -19.37 30.47
C ILE A 559 -3.94 -20.54 31.44
N PRO A 560 -4.21 -20.37 32.75
CA PRO A 560 -3.98 -21.42 33.72
C PRO A 560 -5.13 -22.45 33.71
N PRO A 561 -4.86 -23.68 34.20
CA PRO A 561 -5.92 -24.64 34.50
C PRO A 561 -6.95 -24.03 35.47
N PRO A 562 -8.25 -24.37 35.36
CA PRO A 562 -8.84 -25.40 34.49
C PRO A 562 -9.25 -24.88 33.09
N LEU A 563 -8.81 -23.67 32.71
CA LEU A 563 -9.15 -23.09 31.41
C LEU A 563 -8.18 -23.59 30.35
N GLY A 564 -8.66 -23.63 29.11
CA GLY A 564 -7.83 -23.92 27.94
C GLY A 564 -8.40 -23.26 26.69
N ILE A 565 -7.68 -23.37 25.58
CA ILE A 565 -8.16 -22.97 24.26
C ILE A 565 -8.49 -24.22 23.46
N GLY A 566 -9.74 -24.30 23.02
CA GLY A 566 -10.25 -25.31 22.10
C GLY A 566 -11.00 -24.64 20.96
N ASN A 567 -12.02 -25.30 20.43
CA ASN A 567 -12.85 -24.75 19.36
C ASN A 567 -14.23 -24.32 19.89
N VAL A 568 -14.67 -23.13 19.49
CA VAL A 568 -15.98 -22.56 19.82
C VAL A 568 -16.74 -22.30 18.52
N GLU A 569 -17.97 -22.80 18.45
CA GLU A 569 -18.89 -22.54 17.36
C GLU A 569 -19.67 -21.26 17.63
N LEU A 570 -19.61 -20.33 16.67
CA LEU A 570 -20.31 -19.06 16.70
C LEU A 570 -21.74 -19.21 16.17
N ALA A 571 -22.60 -18.21 16.40
CA ALA A 571 -23.99 -18.21 15.94
C ALA A 571 -24.14 -18.26 14.41
N ASP A 572 -23.12 -17.84 13.67
CA ASP A 572 -23.07 -17.92 12.19
C ASP A 572 -22.57 -19.29 11.68
N GLY A 573 -22.31 -20.25 12.58
CA GLY A 573 -21.82 -21.59 12.26
C GLY A 573 -20.30 -21.67 12.06
N ARG A 574 -19.56 -20.55 12.09
CA ARG A 574 -18.10 -20.60 12.05
C ARG A 574 -17.53 -21.21 13.32
N TRP A 575 -16.43 -21.93 13.16
CA TRP A 575 -15.64 -22.44 14.27
C TRP A 575 -14.35 -21.63 14.39
N VAL A 576 -14.08 -21.12 15.59
CA VAL A 576 -12.87 -20.36 15.91
C VAL A 576 -12.19 -20.95 17.14
N ASN A 577 -10.91 -20.65 17.34
CA ASN A 577 -10.28 -20.95 18.62
C ASN A 577 -11.02 -20.19 19.73
N GLY A 578 -11.14 -20.73 20.92
CA GLY A 578 -11.80 -20.02 22.01
C GLY A 578 -11.67 -20.70 23.36
N PHE A 579 -12.02 -19.95 24.41
CA PHE A 579 -11.95 -20.44 25.77
C PHE A 579 -12.91 -21.62 26.00
N ILE A 580 -12.36 -22.71 26.52
CA ILE A 580 -13.07 -23.88 27.04
C ILE A 580 -12.66 -24.10 28.50
N CYS A 581 -13.42 -24.93 29.20
CA CYS A 581 -13.10 -25.34 30.57
C CYS A 581 -13.02 -26.87 30.65
N GLU A 582 -11.98 -27.37 31.32
CA GLU A 582 -11.88 -28.77 31.70
C GLU A 582 -13.05 -29.17 32.61
N GLY A 583 -13.46 -30.44 32.53
CA GLY A 583 -14.64 -30.94 33.23
C GLY A 583 -14.57 -30.75 34.74
N TYR A 584 -13.42 -30.99 35.36
CA TYR A 584 -13.22 -30.86 36.81
C TYR A 584 -13.34 -29.41 37.29
N GLY A 585 -13.03 -28.43 36.43
CA GLY A 585 -13.16 -27.01 36.78
C GLY A 585 -14.62 -26.59 37.03
N LEU A 586 -15.57 -27.37 36.54
CA LEU A 586 -17.00 -27.11 36.68
C LEU A 586 -17.60 -27.70 37.97
N ASP A 587 -16.83 -28.49 38.71
CA ASP A 587 -17.28 -29.07 39.97
C ASP A 587 -17.45 -27.95 41.01
N GLY A 588 -18.68 -27.79 41.53
CA GLY A 588 -19.03 -26.69 42.45
C GLY A 588 -19.17 -25.33 41.79
N ALA A 589 -19.01 -25.23 40.46
CA ALA A 589 -19.21 -23.98 39.72
C ALA A 589 -20.69 -23.62 39.60
N ARG A 590 -21.01 -22.32 39.75
CA ARG A 590 -22.38 -21.83 39.60
C ARG A 590 -22.74 -21.73 38.12
N ASP A 591 -23.84 -22.34 37.72
CA ASP A 591 -24.39 -22.11 36.38
C ASP A 591 -24.94 -20.68 36.27
N VAL A 592 -24.44 -19.93 35.28
CA VAL A 592 -24.80 -18.53 35.00
C VAL A 592 -25.29 -18.36 33.56
N THR A 593 -25.71 -19.46 32.92
CA THR A 593 -26.21 -19.48 31.53
C THR A 593 -27.41 -18.53 31.36
N GLU A 594 -28.26 -18.38 32.37
CA GLU A 594 -29.45 -17.52 32.36
C GLU A 594 -29.15 -16.04 32.13
N PHE A 595 -27.92 -15.59 32.41
CA PHE A 595 -27.49 -14.21 32.16
C PHE A 595 -27.10 -13.95 30.70
N GLY A 596 -27.00 -15.00 29.87
CA GLY A 596 -26.63 -14.92 28.45
C GLY A 596 -25.17 -14.49 28.18
N GLY A 597 -24.40 -14.10 29.21
CA GLY A 597 -23.01 -13.69 29.04
C GLY A 597 -22.36 -13.19 30.34
N TRP A 598 -21.03 -13.16 30.35
CA TRP A 598 -20.26 -12.88 31.55
C TRP A 598 -20.43 -11.45 32.08
N ARG A 599 -20.51 -10.44 31.19
CA ARG A 599 -20.73 -9.04 31.61
C ARG A 599 -22.04 -8.88 32.38
N ALA A 600 -23.12 -9.50 31.89
CA ALA A 600 -24.44 -9.42 32.51
C ALA A 600 -24.41 -10.06 33.91
N PHE A 601 -23.77 -11.22 34.06
CA PHE A 601 -23.60 -11.86 35.37
C PHE A 601 -22.79 -11.00 36.35
N ILE A 602 -21.64 -10.45 35.94
CA ILE A 602 -20.82 -9.59 36.80
C ILE A 602 -21.59 -8.32 37.24
N THR A 603 -22.38 -7.73 36.35
CA THR A 603 -23.24 -6.59 36.69
C THR A 603 -24.32 -7.00 37.70
N ALA A 604 -24.96 -8.16 37.50
CA ALA A 604 -25.96 -8.68 38.43
C ALA A 604 -25.35 -8.93 39.83
N LEU A 605 -24.17 -9.54 39.89
CA LEU A 605 -23.42 -9.79 41.13
C LEU A 605 -23.10 -8.47 41.87
N LYS A 606 -22.59 -7.46 41.17
CA LYS A 606 -22.34 -6.13 41.75
C LYS A 606 -23.60 -5.44 42.25
N SER A 607 -24.75 -5.72 41.63
CA SER A 607 -26.04 -5.14 42.00
C SER A 607 -26.82 -5.95 43.05
N GLY A 608 -26.26 -7.06 43.55
CA GLY A 608 -26.94 -7.96 44.50
C GLY A 608 -28.14 -8.72 43.91
N LYS A 609 -28.23 -8.80 42.58
CA LYS A 609 -29.32 -9.46 41.84
C LYS A 609 -28.95 -10.87 41.35
N ALA A 610 -27.71 -11.29 41.56
CA ALA A 610 -27.22 -12.62 41.22
C ALA A 610 -27.14 -13.49 42.48
#